data_AF-A0A1V5U0V4-F1
#
_entry.id   AF-A0A1V5U0V4-F1
#
_cell.length_a   1.000
_cell.length_b   1.000
_cell.length_c   1.000
_cell.angle_alpha   90.00
_cell.angle_beta   90.00
_cell.angle_gamma   90.00
#
_symmetry.space_group_name_H-M   'P 1'
#
loop_
_entity.id
_entity.type
_entity.pdbx_description
1 polymer ?
#
loop_
_entity_poly.entity_id
_entity_poly.type
_entity_poly.pdbx_seq_one_letter_code
_entity_poly.pdbx_strand_id
1 'polypeptide(L)'
;MDYLNENELEKISGDTGRALAAQRKVTLVISGAGDGAPWEGGLNGYFFRIRRGVPVEVPEAIADLIRENEQTTELSREALGEYRRGRGKKLSA
;
A
#
# COMPACT_ATOMS: atom_id res chain seq x y z
N MET A 1 14.76 12.77 21.10
CA MET A 1 14.13 11.79 20.19
C MET A 1 14.42 10.44 20.78
N ASP A 2 13.42 9.80 21.37
CA ASP A 2 13.51 8.40 21.77
C ASP A 2 13.35 7.55 20.51
N TYR A 3 14.41 6.83 20.15
CA TYR A 3 14.37 5.88 19.05
C TYR A 3 13.97 4.52 19.61
N LEU A 4 13.05 3.84 18.93
CA LEU A 4 12.76 2.44 19.20
C LEU A 4 14.05 1.63 19.01
N ASN A 5 14.37 0.78 19.98
CA ASN A 5 15.48 -0.15 19.85
C ASN A 5 15.07 -1.39 19.02
N GLU A 6 16.05 -2.19 18.61
CA GLU A 6 15.84 -3.37 17.76
C GLU A 6 14.78 -4.32 18.33
N ASN A 7 14.81 -4.59 19.64
CA ASN A 7 13.86 -5.50 20.27
C ASN A 7 12.43 -4.94 20.24
N GLU A 8 12.27 -3.63 20.35
CA GLU A 8 10.96 -2.98 20.25
C GLU A 8 10.43 -3.05 18.82
N LEU A 9 11.28 -2.86 17.81
CA LEU A 9 10.91 -2.99 16.39
C LEU A 9 10.49 -4.43 16.05
N GLU A 10 11.28 -5.43 16.48
CA GLU A 10 10.95 -6.84 16.28
C GLU A 10 9.61 -7.20 16.95
N LYS A 11 9.38 -6.69 18.16
CA LYS A 11 8.13 -6.91 18.89
C LYS A 11 6.94 -6.33 18.12
N ILE A 12 7.04 -5.08 17.64
CA ILE A 12 5.99 -4.42 16.87
C ILE A 12 5.66 -5.20 15.59
N SER A 13 6.68 -5.63 14.85
CA SER A 13 6.49 -6.42 13.62
C SER A 13 5.85 -7.78 13.92
N GLY A 14 6.31 -8.46 14.97
CA GLY A 14 5.76 -9.75 15.40
C GLY A 14 4.30 -9.65 15.89
N ASP A 15 3.98 -8.63 16.70
CA ASP A 15 2.62 -8.35 17.16
C ASP A 15 1.69 -8.03 15.98
N THR A 16 2.18 -7.25 15.03
CA THR A 16 1.43 -6.92 13.81
C THR A 16 1.14 -8.16 12.98
N GLY A 17 2.14 -9.02 12.75
CA GLY A 17 1.96 -10.28 12.03
C GLY A 17 0.91 -11.17 12.69
N ARG A 18 0.94 -11.31 14.03
CA ARG A 18 -0.05 -12.09 14.79
C ARG A 18 -1.45 -11.49 14.68
N ALA A 19 -1.59 -10.18 14.83
CA ALA A 19 -2.88 -9.50 14.73
C ALA A 19 -3.49 -9.66 13.33
N LEU A 20 -2.70 -9.45 12.28
CA LEU A 20 -3.14 -9.60 10.90
C LEU A 20 -3.45 -11.05 10.55
N ALA A 21 -2.70 -12.02 11.10
CA ALA A 21 -2.98 -13.44 10.93
C ALA A 21 -4.37 -13.80 11.48
N ALA A 22 -4.74 -13.28 12.65
CA ALA A 22 -6.02 -13.52 13.32
C ALA A 22 -7.23 -12.82 12.68
N GLN A 23 -7.00 -11.81 11.84
CA GLN A 23 -8.08 -11.13 11.13
C GLN A 23 -8.75 -12.02 10.08
N ARG A 24 -10.03 -11.73 9.82
CA ARG A 24 -10.78 -12.26 8.68
C ARG A 24 -10.01 -12.02 7.39
N LYS A 25 -9.96 -13.06 6.55
CA LYS A 25 -9.40 -12.97 5.20
C LYS A 25 -10.50 -12.61 4.22
N VAL A 26 -10.15 -11.75 3.27
CA VAL A 26 -11.01 -11.38 2.16
C VAL A 26 -10.27 -11.61 0.86
N THR A 27 -10.99 -12.06 -0.16
CA THR A 27 -10.44 -12.25 -1.50
C THR A 27 -10.56 -10.95 -2.28
N LEU A 28 -9.47 -10.51 -2.88
CA LEU A 28 -9.47 -9.37 -3.81
C LEU A 28 -8.60 -9.68 -5.04
N VAL A 29 -8.77 -8.88 -6.08
CA VAL A 29 -7.90 -8.88 -7.26
C VAL A 29 -7.30 -7.49 -7.38
N ILE A 30 -5.98 -7.39 -7.23
CA ILE A 30 -5.26 -6.13 -7.46
C ILE A 30 -5.03 -5.98 -8.96
N SER A 31 -5.42 -4.85 -9.53
CA SER A 31 -5.19 -4.57 -10.95
C SER A 31 -3.69 -4.65 -11.29
N GLY A 32 -3.37 -5.24 -12.44
CA GLY A 32 -1.98 -5.41 -12.88
C GLY A 32 -1.24 -4.08 -13.05
N ALA A 33 0.06 -4.08 -12.71
CA ALA A 33 0.99 -3.10 -13.23
C ALA A 33 1.45 -3.57 -14.62
N GLY A 34 1.69 -2.66 -15.56
CA GLY A 34 2.04 -3.00 -16.95
C GLY A 34 3.32 -3.84 -17.11
N ASP A 35 4.10 -3.98 -16.04
CA ASP A 35 5.34 -4.75 -15.92
C ASP A 35 5.18 -6.10 -15.19
N GLY A 36 3.97 -6.43 -14.71
CA GLY A 36 3.71 -7.63 -13.92
C GLY A 36 4.30 -7.62 -12.51
N ALA A 37 4.76 -6.46 -12.02
CA ALA A 37 5.33 -6.35 -10.68
C ALA A 37 4.27 -6.65 -9.60
N PRO A 38 4.63 -7.35 -8.50
CA PRO A 38 3.72 -7.55 -7.37
C PRO A 38 3.40 -6.22 -6.69
N TRP A 39 2.29 -6.19 -5.95
CA TRP A 39 2.06 -5.12 -4.98
C TRP A 39 2.97 -5.36 -3.77
N GLU A 40 3.74 -4.35 -3.38
CA GLU A 40 4.61 -4.38 -2.21
C GLU A 40 4.18 -3.28 -1.24
N GLY A 41 4.13 -3.61 0.04
CA GLY A 41 3.74 -2.68 1.09
C GLY A 41 4.12 -3.19 2.46
N GLY A 42 4.02 -2.34 3.47
CA GLY A 42 4.34 -2.69 4.84
C GLY A 42 3.43 -2.01 5.84
N LEU A 43 3.13 -2.72 6.93
CA LEU A 43 2.39 -2.19 8.07
C LEU A 43 3.20 -2.49 9.33
N ASN A 44 3.61 -1.44 10.06
CA ASN A 44 4.33 -1.56 11.34
C ASN A 44 5.51 -2.56 11.32
N GLY A 45 6.36 -2.46 10.29
CA GLY A 45 7.52 -3.34 10.14
C GLY A 45 7.21 -4.76 9.63
N TYR A 46 5.95 -5.07 9.30
CA TYR A 46 5.56 -6.32 8.63
C TYR A 46 5.33 -6.06 7.14
N PHE A 47 6.05 -6.79 6.28
CA PHE A 47 6.08 -6.55 4.84
C PHE A 47 5.25 -7.58 4.05
N PHE A 48 4.60 -7.11 2.99
CA PHE A 48 3.76 -7.89 2.10
C PHE A 48 4.26 -7.83 0.67
N ARG A 49 4.18 -8.97 -0.02
CA ARG A 49 4.39 -9.07 -1.47
C ARG A 49 3.24 -9.87 -2.06
N ILE A 50 2.31 -9.17 -2.72
CA ILE A 50 1.03 -9.71 -3.17
C ILE A 50 1.00 -9.74 -4.70
N ARG A 51 0.63 -10.89 -5.28
CA ARG A 51 0.50 -11.03 -6.74
C ARG A 51 -0.68 -10.20 -7.25
N ARG A 52 -0.49 -9.52 -8.38
CA ARG A 52 -1.54 -8.78 -9.08
C ARG A 52 -2.17 -9.63 -10.18
N GLY A 53 -3.37 -9.26 -10.63
CA GLY A 53 -4.09 -9.90 -11.73
C GLY A 53 -4.67 -11.28 -11.42
N VAL A 54 -4.52 -11.76 -10.18
CA VAL A 54 -5.09 -13.02 -9.71
C VAL A 54 -5.84 -12.80 -8.40
N PRO A 55 -6.88 -13.60 -8.09
CA PRO A 55 -7.51 -13.59 -6.78
C PRO A 55 -6.51 -13.97 -5.69
N VAL A 56 -6.44 -13.16 -4.63
CA VAL A 56 -5.56 -13.36 -3.47
C VAL A 56 -6.35 -13.15 -2.18
N GLU A 57 -6.13 -14.01 -1.20
CA GLU A 57 -6.67 -13.84 0.15
C GLU A 57 -5.72 -13.01 1.01
N VAL A 58 -6.22 -11.93 1.59
CA VAL A 58 -5.46 -11.02 2.44
C VAL A 58 -6.26 -10.66 3.70
N PRO A 59 -5.61 -10.25 4.81
CA PRO A 59 -6.32 -9.67 5.95
C PRO A 59 -7.16 -8.47 5.53
N GLU A 60 -8.33 -8.29 6.14
CA GLU A 60 -9.25 -7.19 5.85
C GLU A 60 -8.59 -5.81 5.90
N ALA A 61 -7.77 -5.53 6.92
CA ALA A 61 -7.04 -4.27 7.02
C ALA A 61 -6.09 -4.00 5.84
N ILE A 62 -5.52 -5.06 5.24
CA ILE A 62 -4.66 -4.94 4.06
C ILE A 62 -5.50 -4.67 2.81
N ALA A 63 -6.68 -5.27 2.71
CA ALA A 63 -7.61 -4.98 1.63
C ALA A 63 -8.08 -3.52 1.66
N ASP A 64 -8.39 -3.00 2.85
CA ASP A 64 -8.75 -1.59 3.05
C ASP A 64 -7.61 -0.67 2.62
N LEU A 65 -6.39 -0.93 3.12
CA LEU A 65 -5.20 -0.14 2.77
C LEU A 65 -4.93 -0.11 1.26
N ILE A 66 -5.06 -1.25 0.58
CA ILE A 66 -4.85 -1.33 -0.87
C ILE A 66 -5.89 -0.47 -1.60
N ARG A 67 -7.17 -0.57 -1.21
CA ARG A 67 -8.27 0.18 -1.82
C ARG A 67 -8.08 1.69 -1.67
N GLU A 68 -7.76 2.14 -0.46
CA GLU A 68 -7.53 3.56 -0.16
C GLU A 68 -6.33 4.12 -0.93
N ASN A 69 -5.26 3.33 -1.07
CA ASN A 69 -4.09 3.70 -1.86
C ASN A 69 -4.40 3.81 -3.36
N GLU A 70 -5.19 2.87 -3.91
CA GLU A 70 -5.62 2.93 -5.31
C GLU A 70 -6.50 4.16 -5.57
N GLN A 71 -7.46 4.43 -4.69
CA GLN A 71 -8.30 5.64 -4.76
C GLN A 71 -7.46 6.92 -4.69
N THR A 72 -6.51 6.99 -3.76
CA THR A 72 -5.59 8.14 -3.63
C THR A 72 -4.74 8.32 -4.89
N THR A 73 -4.27 7.22 -5.48
CA THR A 73 -3.49 7.24 -6.72
C THR A 73 -4.32 7.78 -7.89
N GLU A 74 -5.58 7.37 -8.01
CA GLU A 74 -6.49 7.83 -9.05
C GLU A 74 -6.78 9.34 -8.90
N LEU A 75 -7.18 9.78 -7.71
CA LEU A 75 -7.41 11.20 -7.41
C LEU A 75 -6.15 12.05 -7.68
N SER A 76 -4.97 11.54 -7.33
CA SER A 76 -3.70 12.23 -7.61
C SER A 76 -3.43 12.34 -9.12
N ARG A 77 -3.75 11.30 -9.90
CA ARG A 77 -3.60 11.32 -11.36
C ARG A 77 -4.53 12.34 -12.01
N GLU A 78 -5.76 12.44 -11.53
CA GLU A 78 -6.72 13.43 -12.00
C GLU A 78 -6.25 14.85 -11.68
N ALA A 79 -5.88 15.11 -10.42
CA ALA A 79 -5.43 16.43 -9.97
C ALA A 79 -4.17 16.92 -10.73
N LEU A 80 -3.25 16.00 -11.05
CA LEU A 80 -2.01 16.31 -11.77
C LEU A 80 -2.14 16.21 -13.30
N GLY A 81 -3.33 15.86 -13.83
CA GLY A 81 -3.55 15.63 -15.25
C GLY A 81 -3.20 16.83 -16.12
N GLU A 82 -3.55 18.05 -15.68
CA GLU A 82 -3.25 19.30 -16.41
C GLU A 82 -1.75 19.62 -16.42
N TYR A 83 -1.03 19.32 -15.32
CA TYR A 83 0.43 19.44 -15.28
C TYR A 83 1.08 18.44 -16.24
N ARG A 84 0.62 17.18 -16.24
CA ARG A 84 1.16 16.12 -17.10
C ARG A 84 0.93 16.39 -18.59
N ARG A 85 -0.15 17.09 -18.95
CA ARG A 85 -0.45 17.51 -20.34
C ARG A 85 0.29 18.78 -20.77
N GLY A 86 1.21 19.30 -19.95
CA GLY A 86 1.97 20.51 -20.26
C GLY A 86 1.17 21.80 -20.15
N ARG A 87 -0.04 21.76 -19.57
CA ARG A 87 -0.92 22.92 -19.33
C ARG A 87 -0.80 23.49 -17.91
N GLY A 88 0.05 22.89 -17.07
CA GLY A 88 0.34 23.38 -15.73
C GLY A 88 1.02 24.75 -15.74
N LYS A 89 0.54 25.67 -14.90
CA LYS A 89 1.14 26.99 -14.73
C LYS A 89 2.50 26.83 -14.03
N LYS A 90 3.61 27.14 -14.72
CA LYS A 90 4.92 27.25 -14.08
C LYS A 90 4.86 28.35 -13.01
N LEU A 91 5.14 28.00 -11.77
CA LEU A 91 5.44 28.97 -10.72
C LEU A 91 6.87 29.44 -10.96
N SER A 92 7.05 30.64 -11.52
CA SER A 92 8.33 31.32 -11.49
C SER A 92 8.62 31.77 -10.07
N ALA A 93 9.76 31.34 -9.51
CA ALA A 93 10.32 31.90 -8.29
C ALA A 93 10.79 33.34 -8.50
#